data_AF-A0AA42HX87-F1
#
_entry.id   AF-A0AA42HX87-F1
#
_cell.length_a   1.000
_cell.length_b   1.000
_cell.length_c   1.000
_cell.angle_alpha   90.00
_cell.angle_beta   90.00
_cell.angle_gamma   90.00
#
_symmetry.space_group_name_H-M   'P 1'
#
loop_
_entity.id
_entity.type
_entity.pdbx_description
1 polymer ?
#
loop_
_entity_poly.entity_id
_entity_poly.type
_entity_poly.pdbx_seq_one_letter_code
_entity_poly.pdbx_strand_id
1 'polypeptide(L)' 'MQLASRFKAMYQSLGMDLAACAKYLHVTERTLHNWLSGKHDIPFATGNLLRLLNRMNLPGQPRHIRKKRLSSASRKP' A
#
# COMPACT_ATOMS: atom_id res chain seq x y z
N MET A 1 -15.87 6.63 -0.93
CA MET A 1 -16.33 5.34 -0.39
C MET A 1 -15.68 4.10 -1.01
N GLN A 2 -15.44 4.00 -2.33
CA GLN A 2 -14.89 2.78 -2.95
C GLN A 2 -13.54 2.30 -2.38
N LEU A 3 -12.65 3.22 -1.95
CA LEU A 3 -11.35 2.86 -1.38
C LEU A 3 -11.50 2.12 -0.03
N ALA A 4 -12.36 2.61 0.86
CA ALA A 4 -12.63 2.00 2.16
C ALA A 4 -13.25 0.61 2.01
N SER A 5 -14.21 0.43 1.10
CA SER A 5 -14.80 -0.88 0.81
C SER A 5 -13.77 -1.88 0.27
N ARG A 6 -12.86 -1.43 -0.61
CA ARG A 6 -11.76 -2.27 -1.11
C ARG A 6 -10.75 -2.60 -0.01
N PHE A 7 -10.43 -1.64 0.86
CA PHE A 7 -9.57 -1.86 2.01
C PHE A 7 -10.15 -2.89 2.96
N LYS A 8 -11.45 -2.82 3.23
CA LYS A 8 -12.19 -3.83 4.00
C LYS A 8 -12.10 -5.21 3.38
N ALA A 9 -12.36 -5.32 2.08
CA ALA A 9 -12.26 -6.59 1.38
C ALA A 9 -10.84 -7.19 1.46
N MET A 10 -9.78 -6.37 1.37
CA MET A 10 -8.38 -6.85 1.40
C MET A 10 -7.97 -7.45 2.74
N TYR A 11 -8.38 -6.91 3.89
CA TYR A 11 -8.03 -7.55 5.16
C TYR A 11 -8.95 -8.75 5.45
N GLN A 12 -10.20 -8.73 4.98
CA GLN A 12 -11.11 -9.86 5.10
C GLN A 12 -10.69 -11.07 4.26
N SER A 13 -10.13 -10.85 3.06
CA SER A 13 -9.56 -11.95 2.25
C SER A 13 -8.35 -12.62 2.89
N LEU A 14 -7.69 -11.95 3.83
CA LEU A 14 -6.61 -12.50 4.65
C LEU A 14 -7.13 -13.21 5.92
N GLY A 15 -8.46 -13.31 6.09
CA GLY A 15 -9.09 -13.92 7.27
C GLY A 15 -9.04 -13.05 8.52
N MET A 16 -8.70 -11.75 8.39
CA MET A 16 -8.67 -10.84 9.52
C MET A 16 -10.03 -10.18 9.75
N ASP A 17 -10.39 -10.02 11.02
CA ASP A 17 -11.43 -9.10 11.44
C ASP A 17 -10.85 -7.70 11.70
N LEU A 18 -11.70 -6.78 12.18
CA LEU A 18 -11.30 -5.39 12.39
C LEU A 18 -10.23 -5.26 13.49
N ALA A 19 -10.37 -5.99 14.59
CA ALA A 19 -9.44 -5.95 15.71
C ALA A 19 -8.08 -6.56 15.34
N ALA A 20 -8.07 -7.70 14.66
CA ALA A 20 -6.87 -8.34 14.16
C ALA A 20 -6.12 -7.44 13.16
N CYS A 21 -6.84 -6.80 12.24
CA CYS A 21 -6.27 -5.85 11.29
C CYS A 21 -5.68 -4.62 12.00
N ALA A 22 -6.40 -4.06 12.98
CA ALA A 22 -5.91 -2.93 13.77
C ALA A 22 -4.61 -3.29 14.52
N LYS A 23 -4.58 -4.47 15.16
CA LYS A 23 -3.40 -5.00 15.84
C LYS A 23 -2.23 -5.22 14.89
N TYR A 24 -2.48 -5.82 13.72
CA TYR A 24 -1.45 -6.08 12.70
C TYR A 24 -0.83 -4.78 12.16
N LEU A 25 -1.66 -3.75 11.99
CA LEU A 25 -1.23 -2.44 11.49
C LEU A 25 -0.70 -1.52 12.61
N HIS A 26 -0.68 -1.98 13.86
CA HIS A 26 -0.30 -1.20 15.04
C HIS A 26 -1.09 0.12 15.18
N VAL A 27 -2.39 0.10 14.87
CA VAL A 27 -3.31 1.24 15.06
C VAL A 27 -4.47 0.85 15.96
N THR A 28 -5.20 1.84 16.45
CA THR A 28 -6.42 1.59 17.24
C THR A 28 -7.59 1.20 16.33
N GLU A 29 -8.55 0.44 16.86
CA GLU A 29 -9.79 0.12 16.16
C GLU A 29 -10.56 1.38 15.76
N ARG A 30 -10.52 2.44 16.60
CA ARG A 30 -11.11 3.75 16.30
C ARG A 30 -10.49 4.38 15.06
N THR A 31 -9.16 4.34 14.94
CA THR A 31 -8.44 4.85 13.77
C THR A 31 -8.86 4.08 12.51
N LEU A 32 -8.96 2.75 12.61
CA LEU A 32 -9.38 1.90 11.50
C LEU A 32 -10.85 2.16 11.10
N HIS A 33 -11.75 2.32 12.08
CA HIS A 33 -13.15 2.72 11.84
C HIS A 33 -13.27 4.07 11.13
N ASN A 34 -12.46 5.06 11.54
CA ASN A 34 -12.43 6.38 10.94
C ASN A 34 -11.97 6.36 9.47
N TRP A 35 -11.06 5.45 9.13
CA TRP A 35 -10.66 5.21 7.75
C TRP A 35 -11.77 4.55 6.94
N LEU A 36 -12.43 3.55 7.51
CA LEU A 36 -13.51 2.81 6.86
C LEU A 36 -14.77 3.65 6.65
N SER A 37 -15.06 4.59 7.56
CA SER A 37 -16.15 5.55 7.41
C SER A 37 -15.85 6.68 6.43
N GLY A 38 -14.59 6.79 5.97
CA GLY A 38 -14.14 7.88 5.10
C GLY A 38 -13.98 9.22 5.83
N LYS A 39 -14.03 9.23 7.17
CA LYS A 39 -13.78 10.44 7.97
C LYS A 39 -12.32 10.87 7.92
N HIS A 40 -11.41 9.92 7.79
CA HIS A 40 -9.98 10.15 7.61
C HIS A 40 -9.47 9.33 6.43
N ASP A 41 -8.47 9.86 5.73
CA ASP A 41 -7.84 9.13 4.64
C ASP A 41 -7.02 7.94 5.15
N ILE A 42 -7.02 6.87 4.34
CA ILE A 42 -6.20 5.68 4.58
C ILE A 42 -4.75 6.01 4.19
N PRO A 43 -3.77 5.84 5.09
CA PRO A 43 -2.38 6.05 4.75
C PRO A 43 -1.91 5.10 3.63
N PHE A 44 -1.11 5.64 2.71
CA PHE A 44 -0.67 4.92 1.51
C PHE A 44 0.08 3.62 1.84
N ALA A 45 0.95 3.66 2.86
CA ALA A 45 1.74 2.51 3.29
C ALA A 45 0.84 1.33 3.73
N THR A 46 -0.22 1.63 4.48
CA THR A 46 -1.16 0.64 5.00
C THR A 46 -1.93 -0.07 3.89
N GLY A 47 -2.42 0.71 2.92
CA GLY A 47 -3.09 0.16 1.74
C GLY A 47 -2.16 -0.70 0.86
N ASN A 48 -0.88 -0.33 0.78
CA ASN A 48 0.10 -1.10 0.03
C ASN A 48 0.54 -2.38 0.74
N LEU A 49 0.66 -2.35 2.06
CA LEU A 49 0.96 -3.53 2.86
C LEU A 49 -0.11 -4.60 2.66
N LEU A 50 -1.40 -4.23 2.76
CA LEU A 50 -2.49 -5.19 2.50
C LEU A 50 -2.48 -5.71 1.06
N ARG A 51 -2.13 -4.88 0.06
CA ARG A 51 -1.97 -5.35 -1.32
C ARG A 51 -0.84 -6.36 -1.47
N LEU A 52 0.31 -6.12 -0.85
CA LEU A 52 1.44 -7.05 -0.86
C LEU A 52 1.07 -8.40 -0.25
N LEU A 53 0.39 -8.39 0.90
CA LEU A 53 -0.09 -9.61 1.55
C LEU A 53 -1.08 -10.39 0.67
N ASN A 54 -1.94 -9.67 -0.06
CA ASN A 54 -2.87 -10.26 -1.03
C ASN A 54 -2.25 -10.58 -2.40
N ARG A 55 -0.92 -10.44 -2.56
CA ARG A 55 -0.21 -10.63 -3.83
C ARG A 55 -0.79 -9.79 -4.99
N MET A 56 -1.33 -8.62 -4.66
CA MET A 56 -1.89 -7.67 -5.63
C MET A 56 -0.80 -6.71 -6.13
N ASN A 57 -1.01 -6.17 -7.34
CA ASN A 57 -0.14 -5.12 -7.87
C ASN A 57 -0.16 -3.87 -6.97
N LEU A 58 1.03 -3.32 -6.72
CA LEU A 58 1.18 -2.05 -6.03
C LEU A 58 0.75 -0.90 -6.95
N PRO A 59 0.01 0.10 -6.43
CA PRO A 59 -0.29 1.31 -7.18
C PRO A 59 0.99 2.15 -7.32
N GLY A 60 1.27 2.59 -8.55
CA GLY A 60 2.40 3.44 -8.87
C GLY A 60 3.37 2.77 -9.84
N GLN A 61 4.08 3.59 -10.62
CA GLN A 61 5.12 3.08 -11.51
C GLN A 61 6.31 2.59 -10.65
N PRO A 62 6.90 1.44 -10.98
CA PRO A 62 8.17 1.06 -10.38
C PRO A 62 9.14 2.22 -10.64
N ARG A 63 9.67 2.82 -9.56
CA ARG A 63 10.76 3.79 -9.68
C ARG A 63 11.90 3.05 -10.37
N HIS A 64 12.04 3.24 -11.67
CA HIS A 64 13.14 2.69 -12.45
C HIS A 64 14.42 3.01 -11.69
N ILE A 65 15.07 1.98 -11.16
CA ILE A 65 16.45 2.08 -10.67
C ILE A 65 17.23 2.55 -11.90
N ARG A 66 17.61 3.83 -11.93
CA ARG A 66 18.44 4.38 -13.00
C ARG A 66 19.74 3.58 -12.99
N LYS A 67 19.85 2.57 -13.87
CA LYS A 67 21.16 2.10 -14.31
C LYS A 67 21.77 3.28 -15.06
N LYS A 68 22.49 4.16 -14.34
CA LYS A 68 23.48 5.04 -14.95
C LYS A 68 24.48 4.10 -15.62
N ARG A 69 24.23 3.77 -16.89
CA ARG A 69 25.26 3.19 -17.74
C ARG A 69 26.27 4.31 -17.93
N LEU A 70 27.42 4.16 -17.29
CA LEU A 70 28.62 4.96 -17.55
C LEU A 70 28.91 4.87 -19.05
N SER A 71 28.43 5.86 -19.81
CA SER A 71 28.93 6.16 -21.15
C SER A 71 30.02 7.20 -20.97
N SER A 72 31.14 6.74 -20.41
CA SER A 72 32.41 7.42 -20.56
C SER A 72 33.05 6.92 -21.86
N ALA A 73 33.49 7.86 -22.69
CA ALA A 73 34.39 7.70 -23.81
C ALA A 73 33.82 7.03 -25.08
N SER A 74 33.33 7.87 -25.99
CA SER A 74 33.79 7.76 -27.37
C SER A 74 34.33 9.11 -27.81
N ARG A 75 35.64 9.11 -28.09
CA ARG A 75 36.45 10.24 -28.53
C ARG A 75 35.89 10.80 -29.84
N LYS A 76 35.88 12.13 -29.94
CA LYS A 76 35.81 12.83 -31.24
C LYS A 76 37.11 12.58 -32.01
N PRO A 77 37.09 12.38 -33.33
CA PRO A 77 38.19 12.86 -34.17
C PRO A 77 38.17 14.39 -34.24
#